data_AF-A0A2G9HBE3-F1
#
_entry.id   AF-A0A2G9HBE3-F1
#
_cell.length_a   1.000
_cell.length_b   1.000
_cell.length_c   1.000
_cell.angle_alpha   90.00
_cell.angle_beta   90.00
_cell.angle_gamma   90.00
#
_symmetry.space_group_name_H-M   'P 1'
#
loop_
_entity.id
_entity.type
_entity.pdbx_description
1 polymer ?
#
loop_
_entity_poly.entity_id
_entity_poly.type
_entity_poly.pdbx_seq_one_letter_code
_entity_poly.pdbx_strand_id
1 'polypeptide(L)'
;MLGIFMGLLSKFALGRWLLLKFPSFFSFRLFRKKGPSKDEVASASFKMCFIGQGFSDSSLASKGNKKPDTEIVTRVMGLEVGYVITPIILLQCALFLLADRHNLPKGGVFTPGIVFCPTNLQQRLHENGISFDFISRKALSA
;
A
#
# COMPACT_ATOMS: atom_id res chain seq x y z
N MET A 1 19.31 3.60 -18.55
CA MET A 1 20.04 4.84 -18.93
C MET A 1 19.43 6.10 -18.30
N LEU A 2 18.14 6.42 -18.48
CA LEU A 2 17.52 7.63 -17.90
C LEU A 2 17.65 7.72 -16.37
N GLY A 3 17.39 6.61 -15.65
CA GLY A 3 17.49 6.57 -14.19
C GLY A 3 18.91 6.85 -13.66
N ILE A 4 19.94 6.45 -14.41
CA ILE A 4 21.34 6.73 -14.06
C ILE A 4 21.61 8.23 -14.22
N PHE A 5 21.11 8.85 -15.30
CA PHE A 5 21.25 10.27 -15.56
C PHE A 5 20.51 11.13 -14.51
N MET A 6 19.26 10.79 -14.19
CA MET A 6 18.52 11.43 -13.10
C MET A 6 19.21 11.23 -11.75
N GLY A 7 19.74 10.02 -11.50
CA GLY A 7 20.52 9.71 -10.30
C GLY A 7 21.78 10.58 -10.19
N LEU A 8 22.51 10.80 -11.29
CA LEU A 8 23.70 11.66 -11.30
C LEU A 8 23.34 13.13 -11.06
N LEU A 9 22.31 13.65 -11.75
CA LEU A 9 21.80 15.02 -11.56
C LEU A 9 21.34 15.26 -10.12
N SER A 10 20.73 14.26 -9.47
CA SER A 10 20.23 14.39 -8.09
C SER A 10 21.33 14.65 -7.05
N LYS A 11 22.59 14.31 -7.35
CA LYS A 11 23.72 14.54 -6.43
C LYS A 11 24.07 16.02 -6.29
N PHE A 12 23.86 16.81 -7.33
CA PHE A 12 24.21 18.23 -7.36
C PHE A 12 22.99 19.12 -7.07
N ALA A 13 23.19 20.23 -6.34
CA ALA A 13 22.11 21.15 -6.01
C ALA A 13 21.40 21.71 -7.26
N LEU A 14 22.18 22.11 -8.27
CA LEU A 14 21.66 22.57 -9.56
C LEU A 14 20.85 21.48 -10.29
N GLY A 15 21.33 20.23 -10.25
CA GLY A 15 20.64 19.12 -10.89
C GLY A 15 19.33 18.77 -10.20
N ARG A 16 19.27 18.76 -8.86
CA ARG A 16 18.00 18.64 -8.12
C ARG A 16 17.02 19.75 -8.47
N TRP A 17 17.49 20.99 -8.49
CA TRP A 17 16.66 22.12 -8.88
C TRP A 17 16.10 21.95 -10.30
N LEU A 18 16.94 21.51 -11.25
CA LEU A 18 16.54 21.28 -12.65
C LEU A 18 15.48 20.18 -12.77
N LEU A 19 15.71 19.04 -12.11
CA LEU A 19 14.78 17.90 -12.09
C LEU A 19 13.40 18.30 -11.51
N LEU A 20 13.39 19.06 -10.41
CA LEU A 20 12.16 19.52 -9.76
C LEU A 20 11.48 20.67 -10.51
N LYS A 21 12.24 21.51 -11.23
CA LYS A 21 11.69 22.63 -11.99
C LYS A 21 11.03 22.15 -13.28
N PHE A 22 11.56 21.11 -13.93
CA PHE A 22 11.06 20.59 -15.22
C PHE A 22 10.71 19.09 -15.17
N PRO A 23 9.84 18.64 -14.24
CA PRO A 23 9.55 17.22 -14.07
C PRO A 23 8.95 16.61 -15.34
N SER A 24 8.13 17.35 -16.08
CA SER A 24 7.54 16.90 -17.35
C SER A 24 8.58 16.63 -18.44
N PHE A 25 9.72 17.33 -18.44
CA PHE A 25 10.78 17.08 -19.41
C PHE A 25 11.52 15.79 -19.04
N PHE A 26 11.99 15.68 -17.79
CA PHE A 26 12.78 14.54 -17.34
C PHE A 26 11.99 13.24 -17.16
N SER A 27 10.66 13.32 -17.03
CA SER A 27 9.77 12.17 -16.94
C SER A 27 9.05 11.86 -18.25
N PHE A 28 9.39 12.50 -19.37
CA PHE A 28 8.69 12.32 -20.65
C PHE A 28 7.17 12.51 -20.54
N ARG A 29 6.76 13.59 -19.86
CA ARG A 29 5.36 13.99 -19.56
C ARG A 29 4.60 13.03 -18.64
N LEU A 30 5.23 11.97 -18.13
CA LEU A 30 4.62 11.04 -17.17
C LEU A 30 4.26 11.76 -15.86
N PHE A 31 5.11 12.70 -15.42
CA PHE A 31 4.85 13.56 -14.27
C PHE A 31 4.72 15.00 -14.70
N ARG A 32 3.77 15.72 -14.10
CA ARG A 32 3.51 17.14 -14.35
C ARG A 32 3.33 17.85 -13.02
N LYS A 33 3.74 19.12 -12.95
CA LYS A 33 3.60 19.92 -11.72
C LYS A 33 2.17 20.09 -11.24
N LYS A 34 1.20 20.15 -12.16
CA LYS A 34 -0.21 20.39 -11.84
C LYS A 34 -0.94 19.14 -11.31
N GLY A 35 -0.25 18.00 -11.20
CA GLY A 35 -0.88 16.72 -10.88
C GLY A 35 -1.87 16.28 -11.98
N PRO A 36 -2.64 15.19 -11.73
CA PRO A 36 -3.75 14.79 -12.58
C PRO A 36 -4.92 15.77 -12.46
N SER A 37 -5.73 15.84 -13.51
CA SER A 37 -7.02 16.54 -13.52
C SER A 37 -8.06 15.82 -12.66
N LYS A 38 -9.14 16.52 -12.30
CA LYS A 38 -10.25 15.95 -11.53
C LYS A 38 -10.90 14.77 -12.25
N ASP A 39 -11.02 14.84 -13.56
CA ASP A 39 -11.64 13.78 -14.37
C ASP A 39 -10.73 12.55 -14.45
N GLU A 40 -9.41 12.74 -14.58
CA GLU A 40 -8.42 11.65 -14.48
C GLU A 40 -8.50 10.96 -13.12
N VAL A 41 -8.63 11.71 -12.02
CA VAL A 41 -8.81 11.14 -10.68
C VAL A 41 -10.15 10.43 -10.54
N ALA A 42 -11.24 11.00 -11.05
CA ALA A 42 -12.59 10.44 -10.91
C ALA A 42 -12.78 9.14 -11.72
N SER A 43 -12.10 9.01 -12.86
CA SER A 43 -12.16 7.84 -13.74
C SER A 43 -11.15 6.75 -13.39
N ALA A 44 -10.12 7.07 -12.60
CA ALA A 44 -9.11 6.11 -12.19
C ALA A 44 -9.61 5.19 -11.06
N SER A 45 -9.12 3.95 -11.09
CA SER A 45 -9.32 2.95 -10.05
C SER A 45 -8.02 2.19 -9.81
N PHE A 46 -7.89 1.53 -8.67
CA PHE A 46 -6.81 0.60 -8.42
C PHE A 46 -7.33 -0.81 -8.15
N LYS A 47 -6.47 -1.76 -8.48
CA LYS A 47 -6.62 -3.17 -8.11
C LYS A 47 -5.24 -3.69 -7.74
N MET A 48 -5.11 -4.16 -6.52
CA MET A 48 -3.88 -4.75 -5.99
C MET A 48 -4.16 -6.19 -5.56
N CYS A 49 -3.36 -7.12 -6.07
CA CYS A 49 -3.40 -8.51 -5.67
C CYS A 49 -2.24 -8.80 -4.72
N PHE A 50 -2.55 -9.41 -3.59
CA PHE A 50 -1.57 -9.85 -2.60
C PHE A 50 -1.47 -11.37 -2.65
N ILE A 51 -0.24 -11.86 -2.81
CA ILE A 51 0.07 -13.28 -2.82
C ILE A 51 0.91 -13.55 -1.56
N GLY A 52 0.34 -14.31 -0.64
CA GLY A 52 1.00 -14.71 0.60
C GLY A 52 1.25 -16.21 0.59
N GLN A 53 2.48 -16.62 0.91
CA GLN A 53 2.83 -18.03 1.10
C GLN A 53 3.11 -18.28 2.59
N GLY A 54 2.58 -19.36 3.12
CA GLY A 54 2.69 -19.73 4.53
C GLY A 54 2.52 -21.23 4.76
N PHE A 55 2.42 -21.59 6.03
CA PHE A 55 2.24 -22.97 6.46
C PHE A 55 0.77 -23.25 6.76
N SER A 56 0.26 -24.38 6.30
CA SER A 56 -1.08 -24.89 6.59
C SER A 56 -1.27 -25.18 8.09
N ASP A 57 -0.19 -25.58 8.76
CA ASP A 57 -0.13 -25.85 10.19
C ASP A 57 1.06 -25.14 10.84
N SER A 58 0.78 -24.47 11.96
CA SER A 58 1.76 -23.86 12.87
C SER A 58 2.90 -24.80 13.28
N SER A 59 2.65 -26.10 13.42
CA SER A 59 3.67 -27.09 13.79
C SER A 59 4.75 -27.25 12.71
N LEU A 60 4.42 -26.98 11.45
CA LEU A 60 5.36 -26.99 10.33
C LEU A 60 6.28 -25.78 10.36
N ALA A 61 5.77 -24.63 10.81
CA ALA A 61 6.56 -23.40 10.95
C ALA A 61 7.67 -23.54 12.01
N SER A 62 7.43 -24.32 13.08
CA SER A 62 8.43 -24.58 14.13
C SER A 62 9.53 -25.55 13.69
N LYS A 63 9.29 -26.36 12.65
CA LYS A 63 10.27 -27.28 12.07
C LYS A 63 11.06 -26.53 11.01
N GLY A 64 12.09 -25.78 11.42
CA GLY A 64 12.84 -24.78 10.63
C GLY A 64 13.44 -25.18 9.27
N ASN A 65 13.16 -26.39 8.75
CA ASN A 65 13.60 -26.89 7.44
C ASN A 65 12.45 -27.14 6.44
N LYS A 66 11.19 -26.83 6.78
CA LYS A 66 10.07 -26.94 5.84
C LYS A 66 9.83 -25.62 5.09
N LYS A 67 9.63 -25.71 3.77
CA LYS A 67 9.13 -24.58 2.98
C LYS A 67 7.62 -24.38 3.23
N PRO A 68 7.10 -23.15 3.03
CA PRO A 68 5.65 -22.92 2.97
C PRO A 68 4.95 -23.91 2.03
N ASP A 69 3.83 -24.47 2.46
CA ASP A 69 3.03 -25.47 1.74
C ASP A 69 1.67 -24.92 1.28
N THR A 70 1.40 -23.65 1.55
CA THR A 70 0.12 -23.00 1.26
C THR A 70 0.34 -21.63 0.66
N GLU A 71 -0.43 -21.31 -0.36
CA GLU A 71 -0.55 -19.97 -0.93
C GLU A 71 -1.97 -19.44 -0.78
N ILE A 72 -2.08 -18.17 -0.40
CA ILE A 72 -3.34 -17.42 -0.34
C ILE A 72 -3.21 -16.20 -1.25
N VAL A 73 -4.21 -16.02 -2.10
CA VAL A 73 -4.34 -14.83 -2.95
C VAL A 73 -5.53 -14.02 -2.48
N THR A 74 -5.29 -12.75 -2.19
CA THR A 74 -6.33 -11.76 -1.87
C THR A 74 -6.23 -10.58 -2.81
N ARG A 75 -7.31 -9.81 -2.90
CA ARG A 75 -7.38 -8.65 -3.77
C ARG A 75 -8.00 -7.47 -3.04
N VAL A 76 -7.43 -6.30 -3.24
CA VAL A 76 -7.96 -5.02 -2.76
C VAL A 76 -8.22 -4.11 -3.95
N MET A 77 -9.39 -3.49 -3.98
CA MET A 77 -9.80 -2.59 -5.07
C MET A 77 -10.42 -1.32 -4.51
N GLY A 78 -10.43 -0.25 -5.30
CA GLY A 78 -11.12 0.99 -4.98
C GLY A 78 -10.92 2.05 -6.06
N LEU A 79 -11.38 3.27 -5.77
CA LEU A 79 -11.17 4.45 -6.61
C LEU A 79 -9.70 4.86 -6.63
N GLU A 80 -9.35 5.94 -7.32
CA GLU A 80 -7.96 6.38 -7.45
C GLU A 80 -7.17 6.38 -6.12
N VAL A 81 -5.98 5.77 -6.16
CA VAL A 81 -5.23 5.39 -4.95
C VAL A 81 -4.56 6.59 -4.26
N GLY A 82 -4.05 7.56 -5.02
CA GLY A 82 -3.20 8.64 -4.50
C GLY A 82 -3.96 9.79 -3.84
N TYR A 83 -5.11 10.17 -4.39
CA TYR A 83 -5.87 11.36 -4.02
C TYR A 83 -7.19 11.03 -3.33
N VAL A 84 -7.81 9.88 -3.60
CA VAL A 84 -9.10 9.50 -2.99
C VAL A 84 -8.88 8.50 -1.86
N ILE A 85 -8.32 7.33 -2.17
CA ILE A 85 -8.28 6.21 -1.22
C ILE A 85 -7.26 6.41 -0.12
N THR A 86 -6.05 6.89 -0.43
CA THR A 86 -5.00 7.08 0.59
C THR A 86 -5.44 8.07 1.69
N PRO A 87 -6.04 9.24 1.39
CA PRO A 87 -6.59 10.13 2.41
C PRO A 87 -7.72 9.50 3.24
N ILE A 88 -8.61 8.70 2.62
CA ILE A 88 -9.67 7.97 3.33
C ILE A 88 -9.05 7.00 4.34
N ILE A 89 -8.06 6.20 3.93
CA ILE A 89 -7.36 5.25 4.82
C ILE A 89 -6.74 6.01 6.00
N LEU A 90 -6.02 7.10 5.72
CA LEU A 90 -5.37 7.89 6.77
C LEU A 90 -6.39 8.46 7.77
N LEU A 91 -7.52 8.98 7.28
CA LEU A 91 -8.59 9.51 8.13
C LEU A 91 -9.24 8.41 8.98
N GLN A 92 -9.54 7.24 8.41
CA GLN A 92 -10.10 6.13 9.17
C GLN A 92 -9.14 5.63 10.25
N CYS A 93 -7.84 5.55 9.94
CA CYS A 93 -6.81 5.26 10.94
C CYS A 93 -6.79 6.31 12.06
N ALA A 94 -6.79 7.60 11.72
CA ALA A 94 -6.77 8.68 12.71
C ALA A 94 -8.01 8.67 13.61
N LEU A 95 -9.20 8.49 13.03
CA LEU A 95 -10.46 8.37 13.78
C LEU A 95 -10.43 7.18 14.74
N PHE A 96 -9.89 6.04 14.30
CA PHE A 96 -9.74 4.87 15.16
C PHE A 96 -8.78 5.13 16.32
N LEU A 97 -7.61 5.73 16.04
CA LEU A 97 -6.62 6.06 17.07
C LEU A 97 -7.17 7.00 18.15
N LEU A 98 -8.05 7.94 17.75
CA LEU A 98 -8.71 8.87 18.67
C LEU A 98 -9.85 8.20 19.46
N ALA A 99 -10.70 7.43 18.79
CA ALA A 99 -11.88 6.83 19.40
C ALA A 99 -11.53 5.69 20.35
N ASP A 100 -10.51 4.88 20.02
CA ASP A 100 -10.19 3.64 20.74
C ASP A 100 -8.83 3.69 21.46
N ARG A 101 -8.39 4.88 21.85
CA ARG A 101 -7.05 5.11 22.41
C ARG A 101 -6.72 4.21 23.60
N HIS A 102 -7.71 3.85 24.41
CA HIS A 102 -7.53 3.05 25.62
C HIS A 102 -7.19 1.59 25.35
N ASN A 103 -7.64 1.03 24.22
CA ASN A 103 -7.38 -0.35 23.83
C ASN A 103 -6.09 -0.49 22.99
N LEU A 104 -5.45 0.62 22.67
CA LEU A 104 -4.21 0.64 21.90
C LEU A 104 -2.95 0.56 22.78
N PRO A 105 -1.83 0.04 22.24
CA PRO A 105 -0.55 -0.01 22.95
C PRO A 105 -0.15 1.35 23.56
N LYS A 106 0.46 1.31 24.74
CA LYS A 106 0.93 2.52 25.45
C LYS A 106 2.34 2.89 24.98
N GLY A 107 2.40 3.67 23.89
CA GLY A 107 3.66 4.21 23.35
C GLY A 107 4.48 3.20 22.54
N GLY A 108 5.45 3.69 21.76
CA GLY A 108 6.25 2.90 20.83
C GLY A 108 5.93 3.20 19.35
N VAL A 109 6.61 2.48 18.45
CA VAL A 109 6.39 2.54 16.99
C VAL A 109 5.90 1.18 16.53
N PHE A 110 4.70 1.13 15.97
CA PHE A 110 4.05 -0.11 15.57
C PHE A 110 3.73 -0.10 14.09
N THR A 111 3.76 -1.28 13.49
CA THR A 111 3.23 -1.47 12.16
C THR A 111 1.70 -1.42 12.20
N PRO A 112 1.04 -0.92 11.14
CA PRO A 112 -0.42 -0.88 11.06
C PRO A 112 -1.08 -2.25 11.29
N GLY A 113 -0.42 -3.33 10.86
CA GLY A 113 -0.92 -4.70 11.08
C GLY A 113 -1.07 -5.03 12.57
N ILE A 114 -0.12 -4.64 13.42
CA ILE A 114 -0.22 -4.91 14.87
C ILE A 114 -1.34 -4.05 15.49
N VAL A 115 -1.45 -2.79 15.08
CA VAL A 115 -2.40 -1.83 15.67
C VAL A 115 -3.83 -2.11 15.24
N PHE A 116 -4.06 -2.39 13.96
CA PHE A 116 -5.39 -2.43 13.35
C PHE A 116 -5.91 -3.84 13.06
N CYS A 117 -5.07 -4.90 13.11
CA CYS A 117 -5.55 -6.28 12.95
C CYS A 117 -6.69 -6.66 13.91
N PRO A 118 -6.65 -6.32 15.21
CA PRO A 118 -7.73 -6.69 16.13
C PRO A 118 -8.98 -5.78 16.01
N THR A 119 -9.04 -4.91 15.00
CA THR A 119 -10.01 -3.81 14.92
C THR A 119 -10.98 -3.99 13.75
N ASN A 120 -12.06 -3.20 13.73
CA ASN A 120 -12.98 -3.16 12.60
C ASN A 120 -12.55 -2.20 11.46
N LEU A 121 -11.28 -1.77 11.42
CA LEU A 121 -10.80 -0.85 10.39
C LEU A 121 -11.09 -1.36 8.97
N GLN A 122 -10.89 -2.66 8.70
CA GLN A 122 -11.16 -3.23 7.38
C GLN A 122 -12.63 -3.04 6.95
N GLN A 123 -13.58 -3.26 7.86
CA GLN A 123 -15.00 -3.03 7.58
C GLN A 123 -15.29 -1.55 7.29
N ARG A 124 -14.73 -0.65 8.09
CA ARG A 124 -14.90 0.80 7.86
C ARG A 124 -14.33 1.23 6.51
N LEU A 125 -13.17 0.71 6.13
CA LEU A 125 -12.59 0.94 4.80
C LEU A 125 -13.52 0.40 3.69
N HIS A 126 -14.17 -0.73 3.93
CA HIS A 126 -15.15 -1.28 3.00
C HIS A 126 -16.37 -0.39 2.80
N GLU A 127 -16.96 0.10 3.89
CA GLU A 127 -18.06 1.06 3.87
C GLU A 127 -17.68 2.40 3.20
N ASN A 128 -16.38 2.71 3.13
CA ASN A 128 -15.83 3.91 2.48
C ASN A 128 -15.26 3.63 1.07
N GLY A 129 -15.71 2.56 0.41
CA GLY A 129 -15.47 2.32 -1.02
C GLY A 129 -14.21 1.51 -1.35
N ILE A 130 -13.66 0.76 -0.40
CA ILE A 130 -12.53 -0.15 -0.62
C ILE A 130 -13.00 -1.61 -0.56
N SER A 131 -12.90 -2.34 -1.66
CA SER A 131 -13.31 -3.75 -1.70
C SER A 131 -12.17 -4.68 -1.32
N PHE A 132 -12.47 -5.70 -0.53
CA PHE A 132 -11.55 -6.76 -0.11
C PHE A 132 -12.10 -8.11 -0.52
N ASP A 133 -11.40 -8.81 -1.41
CA ASP A 133 -11.81 -10.12 -1.91
C ASP A 133 -10.81 -11.20 -1.52
N PHE A 134 -11.33 -12.33 -1.07
CA PHE A 134 -10.58 -13.58 -1.05
C PHE A 134 -10.65 -14.24 -2.44
N ILE A 135 -9.51 -14.48 -3.07
CA ILE A 135 -9.46 -14.99 -4.44
C ILE A 135 -9.29 -16.50 -4.46
N SER A 136 -8.29 -17.02 -3.77
CA SER A 136 -8.03 -18.45 -3.73
C SER A 136 -7.09 -18.85 -2.60
N ARG A 137 -7.19 -20.12 -2.20
CA ARG A 137 -6.16 -20.83 -1.43
C ARG A 137 -5.70 -22.03 -2.25
N LYS A 138 -4.40 -22.27 -2.32
CA LYS A 138 -3.79 -23.41 -3.01
C LYS A 138 -2.78 -24.09 -2.11
N ALA A 139 -2.74 -25.41 -2.14
CA ALA A 139 -1.61 -26.15 -1.60
C ALA A 139 -0.44 -26.03 -2.58
N LEU A 140 0.75 -25.75 -2.06
CA LEU A 140 2.00 -25.72 -2.82
C LEU A 140 2.60 -27.12 -2.81
N SER A 141 2.95 -27.63 -3.99
CA SER A 141 3.77 -28.84 -4.07
C SER A 141 5.18 -28.52 -3.58
N ALA A 142 5.71 -29.38 -2.69
CA ALA A 142 7.01 -29.25 -2.06
C ALA A 142 8.19 -29.29 -3.07
#